data_AF-A0A7S3ZHY8-F1
#
_entry.id   AF-A0A7S3ZHY8-F1
#
_cell.length_a   1.000
_cell.length_b   1.000
_cell.length_c   1.000
_cell.angle_alpha   90.00
_cell.angle_beta   90.00
_cell.angle_gamma   90.00
#
_symmetry.space_group_name_H-M   'P 1'
#
loop_
_entity.id
_entity.type
_entity.pdbx_description
1 polymer ?
#
loop_
_entity_poly.entity_id
_entity_poly.type
_entity_poly.pdbx_seq_one_letter_code
_entity_poly.pdbx_strand_id
1 'polypeptide(L)'
;EGIMLIAPDTSPRGVPIEGDNDSYDFGVAAGFYVDATEPKWSTNYRMYSYVTEELPELVSGHLPATDKKSITGHSMGGHGALTIYLKNPGSYQSVSAFAPICNPTNCPWGVKAFTGYFGEENKEKWMAHDATVLMRSYEGP
;
A
#
# COMPACT_ATOMS: atom_id res chain seq x y z
N GLU A 1 2.58 -27.76 6.15
CA GLU A 1 3.44 -26.74 5.51
C GLU A 1 3.84 -25.72 6.56
N GLY A 2 5.01 -25.09 6.43
CA GLY A 2 5.44 -23.99 7.29
C GLY A 2 5.44 -22.69 6.49
N ILE A 3 4.65 -21.71 6.91
CA ILE A 3 4.57 -20.39 6.27
C ILE A 3 5.03 -19.35 7.30
N MET A 4 5.93 -18.47 6.88
CA MET A 4 6.32 -17.31 7.67
C MET A 4 5.29 -16.20 7.46
N LEU A 5 4.79 -15.60 8.54
CA LEU A 5 3.88 -14.46 8.49
C LEU A 5 4.63 -13.19 8.87
N ILE A 6 4.66 -12.23 7.94
CA ILE A 6 5.23 -10.90 8.16
C ILE A 6 4.07 -9.90 8.24
N ALA A 7 3.96 -9.20 9.36
CA ALA A 7 2.91 -8.22 9.62
C ALA A 7 3.53 -6.83 9.86
N PRO A 8 3.77 -6.03 8.80
CA PRO A 8 4.32 -4.69 8.95
C PRO A 8 3.33 -3.72 9.57
N ASP A 9 3.85 -2.58 10.02
CA ASP A 9 3.03 -1.44 10.42
C ASP A 9 2.37 -0.78 9.18
N THR A 10 1.53 0.21 9.44
CA THR A 10 0.56 0.80 8.50
C THR A 10 0.93 2.22 8.03
N SER A 11 1.93 2.83 8.66
CA SER A 11 2.44 4.16 8.36
C SER A 11 3.86 4.31 8.96
N PRO A 12 4.63 5.34 8.57
CA PRO A 12 5.75 5.80 9.40
C PRO A 12 5.28 6.15 10.82
N ARG A 13 6.21 6.08 11.78
CA ARG A 13 5.98 6.38 13.20
C ARG A 13 7.05 7.33 13.72
N GLY A 14 6.68 8.18 14.68
CA GLY A 14 7.63 9.07 15.36
C GLY A 14 8.18 10.21 14.51
N VAL A 15 7.53 10.53 13.38
CA VAL A 15 7.91 11.65 12.52
C VAL A 15 7.09 12.88 12.92
N PRO A 16 7.69 14.06 13.18
CA PRO A 16 6.95 15.24 13.60
C PRO A 16 6.33 15.97 12.40
N ILE A 17 5.32 15.38 11.75
CA ILE A 17 4.59 16.00 10.64
C ILE A 17 3.26 16.56 11.16
N GLU A 18 3.07 17.87 11.01
CA GLU A 18 1.83 18.53 11.44
C GLU A 18 0.60 17.93 10.74
N GLY A 19 -0.45 17.62 11.49
CA GLY A 19 -1.73 17.14 10.95
C GLY A 19 -1.77 15.67 10.56
N ASP A 20 -0.68 14.93 10.77
CA ASP A 20 -0.60 13.51 10.43
C ASP A 20 -1.25 12.60 11.48
N ASN A 21 -1.68 13.14 12.62
CA ASN A 21 -2.37 12.43 13.68
C ASN A 21 -3.69 13.11 14.10
N ASP A 22 -4.21 14.01 13.27
CA ASP A 22 -5.44 14.75 13.55
C ASP A 22 -6.70 13.92 13.30
N SER A 23 -6.59 12.85 12.51
CA SER A 23 -7.72 12.03 12.10
C SER A 23 -7.31 10.56 11.92
N TYR A 24 -8.22 9.64 12.21
CA TYR A 24 -7.95 8.19 12.12
C TYR A 24 -7.76 7.69 10.67
N ASP A 25 -8.27 8.45 9.71
CA ASP A 25 -8.42 8.09 8.29
C ASP A 25 -7.36 8.76 7.39
N PHE A 26 -6.34 9.41 7.98
CA PHE A 26 -5.23 10.02 7.24
C PHE A 26 -3.97 10.13 8.11
N GLY A 27 -2.80 9.95 7.52
CA GLY A 27 -1.51 10.01 8.22
C GLY A 27 -1.20 8.73 9.02
N VAL A 28 -0.89 8.90 10.30
CA VAL A 28 -0.50 7.87 11.27
C VAL A 28 -1.57 6.77 11.32
N ALA A 29 -1.15 5.52 11.15
CA ALA A 29 -2.00 4.34 10.95
C ALA A 29 -2.85 4.29 9.66
N ALA A 30 -2.66 5.25 8.74
CA ALA A 30 -3.44 5.40 7.51
C ALA A 30 -2.54 5.72 6.30
N GLY A 31 -1.41 5.02 6.12
CA GLY A 31 -0.45 5.26 5.04
C GLY A 31 -0.88 4.79 3.65
N PHE A 32 -2.03 4.11 3.52
CA PHE A 32 -2.64 3.65 2.26
C PHE A 32 -1.79 2.79 1.33
N TYR A 33 -0.61 2.34 1.75
CA TYR A 33 0.32 1.56 0.92
C TYR A 33 0.68 2.26 -0.40
N VAL A 34 0.88 3.58 -0.31
CA VAL A 34 1.30 4.43 -1.41
C VAL A 34 2.67 5.06 -1.14
N ASP A 35 3.30 5.57 -2.20
CA ASP A 35 4.40 6.53 -2.09
C ASP A 35 3.86 7.93 -2.38
N ALA A 36 3.67 8.71 -1.32
CA ALA A 36 3.16 10.07 -1.43
C ALA A 36 4.07 10.95 -2.29
N THR A 37 3.47 11.88 -3.03
CA THR A 37 4.18 12.89 -3.84
C THR A 37 4.06 14.28 -3.30
N GLU A 38 2.99 14.57 -2.56
CA GLU A 38 2.81 15.87 -1.94
C GLU A 38 3.98 16.16 -0.97
N PRO A 39 4.65 17.33 -1.08
CA PRO A 39 5.93 17.59 -0.40
C PRO A 39 5.90 17.38 1.11
N LYS A 40 4.76 17.60 1.76
CA LYS A 40 4.59 17.42 3.20
C LYS A 40 4.72 15.96 3.64
N TRP A 41 4.45 15.01 2.75
CA TRP A 41 4.34 13.58 3.07
C TRP A 41 5.41 12.73 2.39
N SER A 42 5.92 13.17 1.24
CA SER A 42 6.73 12.36 0.31
C SER A 42 8.04 11.81 0.87
N THR A 43 8.59 12.44 1.91
CA THR A 43 9.80 11.95 2.60
C THR A 43 9.53 10.68 3.41
N ASN A 44 8.39 10.58 4.10
CA ASN A 44 8.16 9.53 5.10
C ASN A 44 7.01 8.58 4.73
N TYR A 45 5.98 9.05 4.03
CA TYR A 45 4.85 8.23 3.60
C TYR A 45 5.18 7.49 2.30
N ARG A 46 6.13 6.56 2.40
CA ARG A 46 6.65 5.71 1.33
C ARG A 46 6.31 4.24 1.57
N MET A 47 5.06 3.97 1.94
CA MET A 47 4.62 2.65 2.38
C MET A 47 4.57 1.63 1.24
N TYR A 48 4.43 2.08 -0.02
CA TYR A 48 4.53 1.19 -1.17
C TYR A 48 5.97 0.66 -1.29
N SER A 49 6.97 1.54 -1.42
CA SER A 49 8.39 1.14 -1.45
C SER A 49 8.76 0.29 -0.24
N TYR A 50 8.34 0.68 0.97
CA TYR A 50 8.65 -0.07 2.19
C TYR A 50 8.17 -1.53 2.11
N VAL A 51 6.91 -1.76 1.70
CA VAL A 51 6.34 -3.11 1.66
C VAL A 51 6.84 -3.93 0.48
N THR A 52 7.17 -3.30 -0.64
CA THR A 52 7.56 -4.03 -1.87
C THR A 52 9.06 -4.26 -2.02
N GLU A 53 9.89 -3.41 -1.41
CA GLU A 53 11.35 -3.39 -1.62
C GLU A 53 12.10 -3.57 -0.30
N GLU A 54 12.05 -2.58 0.60
CA GLU A 54 12.89 -2.54 1.81
C GLU A 54 12.59 -3.69 2.77
N LEU A 55 11.32 -3.91 3.12
CA LEU A 55 10.93 -4.95 4.06
C LEU A 55 11.23 -6.37 3.53
N PRO A 56 10.90 -6.72 2.26
CA PRO A 56 11.33 -7.99 1.70
C PRO A 56 12.85 -8.20 1.72
N GLU A 57 13.65 -7.17 1.43
CA GLU A 57 15.12 -7.25 1.49
C GLU A 57 15.60 -7.54 2.92
N LEU A 58 15.06 -6.82 3.92
CA LEU A 58 15.38 -7.04 5.33
C LEU A 58 15.00 -8.45 5.79
N VAL A 59 13.82 -8.94 5.40
CA VAL A 59 13.34 -10.29 5.74
C VAL A 59 14.26 -11.35 5.15
N SER A 60 14.58 -11.27 3.85
CA SER A 60 15.47 -12.23 3.19
C SER A 60 16.91 -12.18 3.72
N GLY A 61 17.38 -11.01 4.18
CA GLY A 61 18.72 -10.84 4.74
C GLY A 61 18.89 -11.37 6.16
N HIS A 62 17.81 -11.46 6.95
CA HIS A 62 17.89 -11.77 8.40
C HIS A 62 17.11 -13.01 8.83
N LEU A 63 16.16 -13.47 8.03
CA LEU A 63 15.30 -14.62 8.32
C LEU A 63 15.48 -15.70 7.24
N PRO A 64 15.20 -16.98 7.54
CA PRO A 64 15.30 -18.07 6.57
C PRO A 64 14.09 -18.07 5.59
N ALA A 65 13.79 -16.91 5.01
CA ALA A 65 12.74 -16.74 4.01
C ALA A 65 13.21 -17.28 2.65
N THR A 66 12.25 -17.75 1.84
CA THR A 66 12.48 -18.13 0.44
C THR A 66 12.00 -17.01 -0.47
N ASP A 67 12.35 -17.08 -1.76
CA ASP A 67 11.86 -16.12 -2.76
C ASP A 67 10.36 -16.25 -3.05
N LYS A 68 9.71 -17.33 -2.59
CA LYS A 68 8.26 -17.51 -2.71
C LYS A 68 7.53 -16.67 -1.66
N LYS A 69 6.81 -15.65 -2.12
CA LYS A 69 5.95 -14.80 -1.30
C LYS A 69 4.54 -14.68 -1.87
N SER A 70 3.57 -14.46 -0.99
CA SER A 70 2.18 -14.11 -1.31
C SER A 70 1.77 -12.96 -0.41
N ILE A 71 0.72 -12.22 -0.78
CA ILE A 71 0.28 -11.03 -0.04
C ILE A 71 -1.19 -11.12 0.31
N THR A 72 -1.54 -10.71 1.53
CA THR A 72 -2.92 -10.61 1.98
C THR A 72 -3.09 -9.41 2.90
N GLY A 73 -4.32 -8.99 3.16
CA GLY A 73 -4.60 -7.90 4.08
C GLY A 73 -6.08 -7.65 4.31
N HIS A 74 -6.36 -6.77 5.28
CA HIS A 74 -7.71 -6.39 5.69
C HIS A 74 -7.98 -4.91 5.41
N SER A 75 -9.15 -4.56 4.85
CA SER A 75 -9.57 -3.16 4.63
C SER A 75 -8.55 -2.35 3.82
N MET A 76 -7.92 -1.32 4.40
CA MET A 76 -6.79 -0.59 3.79
C MET A 76 -5.64 -1.54 3.42
N GLY A 77 -5.35 -2.55 4.26
CA GLY A 77 -4.38 -3.61 3.94
C GLY A 77 -4.82 -4.51 2.79
N GLY A 78 -6.13 -4.75 2.65
CA GLY A 78 -6.67 -5.46 1.49
C GLY A 78 -6.53 -4.66 0.20
N HIS A 79 -6.71 -3.35 0.27
CA HIS A 79 -6.39 -2.41 -0.81
C HIS A 79 -4.90 -2.48 -1.20
N GLY A 80 -4.00 -2.39 -0.21
CA GLY A 80 -2.56 -2.52 -0.43
C GLY A 80 -2.19 -3.85 -1.09
N ALA A 81 -2.71 -4.96 -0.56
CA ALA A 81 -2.44 -6.29 -1.10
C ALA A 81 -2.86 -6.42 -2.57
N LEU A 82 -4.06 -5.97 -2.93
CA LEU A 82 -4.57 -6.04 -4.30
C LEU A 82 -3.77 -5.14 -5.26
N THR A 83 -3.52 -3.88 -4.88
CA THR A 83 -2.79 -2.94 -5.75
C THR A 83 -1.34 -3.35 -5.92
N ILE A 84 -0.66 -3.80 -4.86
CA ILE A 84 0.70 -4.32 -4.93
C ILE A 84 0.77 -5.56 -5.82
N TYR A 85 -0.14 -6.52 -5.67
CA TYR A 85 -0.15 -7.70 -6.53
C TYR A 85 -0.28 -7.33 -8.02
N LEU A 86 -1.25 -6.46 -8.35
CA LEU A 86 -1.53 -6.05 -9.73
C LEU A 86 -0.39 -5.24 -10.37
N LYS A 87 0.34 -4.44 -9.58
CA LYS A 87 1.46 -3.61 -10.06
C LYS A 87 2.79 -4.37 -10.16
N ASN A 88 2.88 -5.58 -9.61
CA ASN A 88 4.12 -6.36 -9.57
C ASN A 88 3.89 -7.78 -10.12
N PRO A 89 3.49 -7.92 -11.40
CA PRO A 89 3.26 -9.24 -12.01
C PRO A 89 4.50 -10.12 -11.87
N GLY A 90 4.30 -11.38 -11.49
CA GLY A 90 5.36 -12.36 -11.24
C GLY A 90 6.04 -12.29 -9.86
N SER A 91 5.86 -11.20 -9.10
CA SER A 91 6.53 -11.04 -7.78
C SER A 91 5.84 -11.77 -6.63
N TYR A 92 4.55 -12.09 -6.76
CA TYR A 92 3.73 -12.75 -5.73
C TYR A 92 3.04 -13.98 -6.32
N GLN A 93 3.07 -15.09 -5.59
CA GLN A 93 2.47 -16.36 -6.01
C GLN A 93 0.94 -16.32 -5.92
N SER A 94 0.39 -15.56 -4.97
CA SER A 94 -1.04 -15.39 -4.79
C SER A 94 -1.36 -14.09 -4.04
N VAL A 95 -2.61 -13.66 -4.16
CA VAL A 95 -3.18 -12.56 -3.37
C VAL A 95 -4.56 -12.95 -2.82
N SER A 96 -4.86 -12.52 -1.60
CA SER A 96 -6.21 -12.54 -1.03
C SER A 96 -6.48 -11.26 -0.25
N ALA A 97 -7.73 -11.01 0.13
CA ALA A 97 -8.08 -9.86 0.94
C ALA A 97 -9.36 -10.09 1.76
N PHE A 98 -9.45 -9.44 2.92
CA PHE A 98 -10.62 -9.42 3.78
C PHE A 98 -11.22 -8.01 3.81
N ALA A 99 -12.48 -7.86 3.39
CA ALA A 99 -13.18 -6.56 3.30
C ALA A 99 -12.34 -5.42 2.66
N PRO A 100 -11.70 -5.62 1.49
CA PRO A 100 -10.81 -4.63 0.89
C PRO A 100 -11.52 -3.34 0.45
N ILE A 101 -10.79 -2.22 0.50
CA ILE A 101 -11.16 -0.99 -0.21
C ILE A 101 -10.79 -1.16 -1.70
N CYS A 102 -11.67 -1.78 -2.50
CA CYS A 102 -11.35 -2.14 -3.90
C CYS A 102 -11.33 -0.96 -4.89
N ASN A 103 -12.06 0.13 -4.61
CA ASN A 103 -12.24 1.26 -5.52
C ASN A 103 -12.04 2.59 -4.77
N PRO A 104 -10.84 2.85 -4.22
CA PRO A 104 -10.54 4.03 -3.40
C PRO A 104 -10.79 5.36 -4.11
N THR A 105 -10.71 5.40 -5.45
CA THR A 105 -11.02 6.62 -6.22
C THR A 105 -12.50 7.02 -6.13
N ASN A 106 -13.37 6.10 -5.72
CA ASN A 106 -14.82 6.29 -5.62
C ASN A 106 -15.36 6.05 -4.20
N CYS A 107 -14.54 6.19 -3.15
CA CYS A 107 -15.01 6.14 -1.77
C CYS A 107 -14.46 7.31 -0.94
N PRO A 108 -15.18 7.79 0.10
CA PRO A 108 -14.76 8.98 0.84
C PRO A 108 -13.35 8.88 1.44
N TRP A 109 -13.01 7.72 1.99
CA TRP A 109 -11.72 7.50 2.62
C TRP A 109 -10.57 7.55 1.59
N GLY A 110 -10.72 6.86 0.46
CA GLY A 110 -9.70 6.86 -0.59
C GLY A 110 -9.56 8.24 -1.26
N VAL A 111 -10.65 8.96 -1.49
CA VAL A 111 -10.63 10.35 -1.99
C VAL A 111 -9.83 11.25 -1.05
N LYS A 112 -10.07 11.17 0.27
CA LYS A 112 -9.32 11.95 1.26
C LYS A 112 -7.83 11.60 1.25
N ALA A 113 -7.51 10.31 1.31
CA ALA A 113 -6.13 9.84 1.34
C ALA A 113 -5.37 10.24 0.08
N PHE A 114 -5.96 10.05 -1.10
CA PHE A 114 -5.31 10.36 -2.36
C PHE A 114 -5.19 11.87 -2.61
N THR A 115 -6.17 12.68 -2.20
CA THR A 115 -6.00 14.15 -2.20
C THR A 115 -4.82 14.55 -1.33
N GLY A 116 -4.72 14.00 -0.12
CA GLY A 116 -3.63 14.35 0.80
C GLY A 116 -2.26 13.88 0.32
N TYR A 117 -2.13 12.63 -0.13
CA TYR A 117 -0.83 12.05 -0.49
C TYR A 117 -0.37 12.37 -1.91
N PHE A 118 -1.30 12.53 -2.85
CA PHE A 118 -0.97 12.74 -4.26
C PHE A 118 -1.30 14.12 -4.80
N GLY A 119 -2.16 14.90 -4.13
CA GLY A 119 -2.71 16.12 -4.69
C GLY A 119 -4.01 15.85 -5.47
N GLU A 120 -4.91 16.83 -5.50
CA GLU A 120 -6.22 16.69 -6.14
C GLU A 120 -6.14 16.64 -7.67
N GLU A 121 -5.14 17.34 -8.22
CA GLU A 121 -4.85 17.45 -9.64
C GLU A 121 -4.28 16.16 -10.24
N ASN A 122 -3.68 15.29 -9.42
CA ASN A 122 -2.98 14.08 -9.89
C ASN A 122 -3.89 12.85 -9.96
N LYS A 123 -5.06 12.98 -10.59
CA LYS A 123 -6.04 11.88 -10.71
C LYS A 123 -5.49 10.65 -11.41
N GLU A 124 -4.59 10.80 -12.37
CA GLU A 124 -3.91 9.67 -13.02
C GLU A 124 -3.15 8.81 -12.00
N LYS A 125 -2.48 9.46 -11.04
CA LYS A 125 -1.76 8.75 -9.96
C LYS A 125 -2.73 8.02 -9.03
N TRP A 126 -3.92 8.57 -8.80
CA TRP A 126 -4.95 7.88 -8.03
C TRP A 126 -5.38 6.57 -8.72
N MET A 127 -5.61 6.63 -10.04
CA MET A 127 -5.98 5.47 -10.84
C MET A 127 -4.90 4.37 -10.81
N ALA A 128 -3.62 4.76 -10.80
CA ALA A 128 -2.49 3.85 -10.65
C ALA A 128 -2.40 3.16 -9.27
N HIS A 129 -3.25 3.58 -8.32
CA HIS A 129 -3.37 2.99 -7.00
C HIS A 129 -4.81 2.50 -6.73
N ASP A 130 -5.62 2.27 -7.75
CA ASP A 130 -6.98 1.73 -7.59
C ASP A 130 -7.08 0.31 -8.18
N ALA A 131 -7.37 -0.68 -7.33
CA ALA A 131 -7.40 -2.08 -7.76
C ALA A 131 -8.50 -2.36 -8.81
N THR A 132 -9.63 -1.65 -8.74
CA THR A 132 -10.73 -1.79 -9.72
C THR A 132 -10.30 -1.26 -11.08
N VAL A 133 -9.49 -0.21 -11.10
CA VAL A 133 -8.97 0.38 -12.34
C VAL A 133 -7.84 -0.46 -12.91
N LEU A 134 -6.85 -0.83 -12.08
CA LEU A 134 -5.71 -1.66 -12.47
C LEU A 134 -6.15 -3.00 -13.06
N MET A 135 -7.19 -3.63 -12.50
CA MET A 135 -7.70 -4.91 -12.99
C MET A 135 -8.18 -4.85 -14.45
N ARG A 136 -8.65 -3.70 -14.93
CA ARG A 136 -9.16 -3.55 -16.30
C ARG A 136 -8.07 -3.69 -17.37
N SER A 137 -6.82 -3.40 -17.00
CA SER A 137 -5.66 -3.46 -17.88
C SER A 137 -4.64 -4.52 -17.42
N TYR A 138 -5.03 -5.44 -16.55
CA TYR A 138 -4.13 -6.47 -16.04
C TYR A 138 -4.04 -7.62 -17.06
N GLU A 139 -2.84 -7.85 -17.57
CA GLU A 139 -2.58 -8.89 -18.58
C GLU A 139 -2.00 -10.19 -17.98
N GLY A 140 -1.78 -10.22 -16.65
CA GLY A 140 -1.19 -11.36 -15.96
C GLY A 140 0.34 -11.30 -15.83
N PRO A 141 0.95 -12.28 -15.14
CA PRO A 141 2.36 -12.62 -15.26
C PRO A 141 2.69 -13.33 -16.58
#